data_AF-H2FU02-F1
#
_entry.id   AF-H2FU02-F1
#
_cell.length_a   1.000
_cell.length_b   1.000
_cell.length_c   1.000
_cell.angle_alpha   90.00
_cell.angle_beta   90.00
_cell.angle_gamma   90.00
#
_symmetry.space_group_name_H-M   'P 1'
#
loop_
_entity.id
_entity.type
_entity.pdbx_description
1 polymer ?
#
loop_
_entity_poly.entity_id
_entity_poly.type
_entity_poly.pdbx_seq_one_letter_code
_entity_poly.pdbx_strand_id
1 'polypeptide(L)' 'MRSNYWIGLHFVLCTLAMIWPGALIANRYEPTVLGLPFLFFWYILWMFLLFAGMLAAFIKLHGGKRDV' A
#
# COMPACT_ATOMS: atom_id res chain seq x y z
N MET A 1 -0.27 8.79 21.16
CA MET A 1 -0.88 7.44 21.08
C MET A 1 -1.88 7.27 19.92
N ARG A 2 -2.75 8.26 19.61
CA ARG A 2 -3.79 8.13 18.55
C ARG A 2 -3.29 8.06 17.09
N SER A 3 -2.08 8.55 16.79
CA SER A 3 -1.55 8.55 15.40
C SER A 3 -0.97 7.19 14.96
N ASN A 4 -0.55 6.35 15.89
CA ASN A 4 0.15 5.10 15.59
C ASN A 4 -0.81 4.02 15.06
N TYR A 5 -2.06 4.06 15.51
CA TYR A 5 -3.13 3.16 15.07
C TYR A 5 -3.36 3.24 13.56
N TRP A 6 -3.39 4.45 12.99
CA TRP A 6 -3.61 4.65 11.56
C TRP A 6 -2.46 4.12 10.69
N ILE A 7 -1.21 4.27 11.17
CA ILE A 7 -0.03 3.73 10.49
C ILE A 7 -0.08 2.20 10.54
N GLY A 8 -0.38 1.63 11.70
CA GLY A 8 -0.54 0.19 11.87
C GLY A 8 -1.65 -0.38 10.99
N LEU A 9 -2.81 0.26 10.95
CA LEU A 9 -3.94 -0.14 10.10
C LEU A 9 -3.55 -0.10 8.62
N HIS A 10 -2.90 0.98 8.17
CA HIS A 10 -2.44 1.09 6.78
C HIS A 10 -1.46 -0.03 6.41
N PHE A 11 -0.51 -0.34 7.30
CA PHE A 11 0.46 -1.40 7.09
C PHE A 11 -0.23 -2.77 6.99
N VAL A 12 -1.11 -3.10 7.95
CA VAL A 12 -1.86 -4.35 7.96
C VAL A 12 -2.73 -4.49 6.70
N LEU A 13 -3.41 -3.43 6.28
CA LEU A 13 -4.22 -3.44 5.05
C LEU A 13 -3.37 -3.72 3.81
N CYS A 14 -2.22 -3.05 3.67
CA CYS A 14 -1.33 -3.28 2.53
C CYS A 14 -0.74 -4.69 2.55
N THR A 15 -0.33 -5.20 3.72
CA THR A 15 0.18 -6.57 3.87
C THR A 15 -0.89 -7.61 3.54
N LEU A 16 -2.12 -7.42 4.03
CA LEU A 16 -3.23 -8.33 3.71
C LEU A 16 -3.57 -8.29 2.22
N ALA A 17 -3.54 -7.13 1.58
CA ALA A 17 -3.79 -7.01 0.14
C ALA A 17 -2.70 -7.67 -0.72
N MET A 18 -1.46 -7.76 -0.23
CA MET A 18 -0.34 -8.47 -0.86
C MET A 18 -0.44 -10.00 -0.70
N ILE A 19 -0.83 -10.46 0.49
CA ILE A 19 -0.91 -11.88 0.85
C ILE A 19 -2.24 -12.51 0.41
N TRP A 20 -3.24 -11.68 0.10
CA TRP A 20 -4.61 -12.10 -0.17
C TRP A 20 -4.67 -13.32 -1.11
N PRO A 21 -5.20 -14.48 -0.65
CA PRO A 21 -5.18 -15.72 -1.44
C PRO A 21 -6.04 -15.63 -2.70
N GLY A 22 -6.95 -14.65 -2.80
CA GLY A 22 -7.68 -14.34 -4.03
C GLY A 22 -6.78 -13.90 -5.20
N ALA A 23 -5.52 -13.52 -4.93
CA ALA A 23 -4.49 -13.39 -5.95
C ALA A 23 -4.35 -14.66 -6.81
N LEU A 24 -4.54 -15.85 -6.22
CA LEU A 24 -4.48 -17.14 -6.92
C LEU A 24 -5.70 -17.35 -7.84
N ILE A 25 -6.86 -16.81 -7.48
CA ILE A 25 -8.09 -16.87 -8.30
C ILE A 25 -8.01 -15.85 -9.45
N ALA A 26 -7.36 -14.71 -9.21
CA ALA A 26 -7.09 -13.67 -10.20
C ALA A 26 -5.78 -13.89 -10.99
N ASN A 27 -5.06 -14.99 -10.75
CA ASN A 27 -3.86 -15.38 -11.47
C ASN A 27 -4.22 -16.00 -12.84
N ARG A 28 -4.95 -15.24 -13.64
CA ARG A 28 -5.26 -15.54 -15.04
C ARG A 28 -4.61 -14.46 -15.91
N TYR A 29 -4.16 -14.83 -17.11
CA TYR A 29 -3.55 -13.88 -18.07
C TYR A 29 -4.51 -12.75 -18.46
N GLU A 30 -5.82 -13.01 -18.36
CA GLU A 30 -6.89 -12.05 -18.53
C GLU A 30 -7.64 -11.91 -17.19
N PRO A 31 -7.92 -10.68 -16.70
CA PRO A 31 -7.87 -9.40 -17.40
C PRO A 31 -6.49 -8.72 -17.35
N THR A 32 -6.20 -7.92 -18.37
CA THR A 32 -5.04 -7.04 -18.42
C THR A 32 -5.44 -5.62 -18.00
N VAL A 33 -4.58 -4.96 -17.22
CA VAL A 33 -4.72 -3.57 -16.78
C VAL A 33 -3.46 -2.82 -17.15
N LEU A 34 -3.58 -1.73 -17.90
CA LEU A 34 -2.45 -0.93 -18.40
C LEU A 34 -1.40 -1.76 -19.16
N GLY A 35 -1.83 -2.83 -19.84
CA GLY A 35 -0.95 -3.73 -20.58
C GLY A 35 -0.24 -4.80 -19.73
N LEU A 36 -0.53 -4.88 -18.43
CA LEU A 36 0.01 -5.89 -17.51
C LEU A 36 -1.09 -6.85 -17.08
N PRO A 37 -0.79 -8.14 -16.79
CA PRO A 37 -1.76 -9.00 -16.13
C PRO A 37 -2.19 -8.36 -14.80
N PHE A 38 -3.48 -8.45 -14.49
CA PHE A 38 -4.08 -7.79 -13.32
C PHE A 38 -3.29 -8.02 -12.02
N LEU A 39 -2.75 -9.22 -11.81
CA LEU A 39 -1.95 -9.56 -10.63
C LEU A 39 -0.70 -8.68 -10.49
N PHE A 40 0.02 -8.42 -11.59
CA PHE A 40 1.20 -7.55 -11.57
C PHE A 40 0.83 -6.11 -11.28
N PHE A 41 -0.19 -5.60 -11.96
CA PHE A 41 -0.72 -4.26 -11.70
C PHE A 41 -1.12 -4.10 -10.23
N TRP A 42 -1.81 -5.09 -9.68
CA TRP A 42 -2.26 -5.11 -8.29
C TRP A 42 -1.09 -4.99 -7.31
N TYR A 43 -0.05 -5.82 -7.46
CA TYR A 43 1.12 -5.75 -6.58
C TYR A 43 1.84 -4.40 -6.66
N ILE A 44 2.00 -3.87 -7.87
CA ILE A 44 2.62 -2.56 -8.07
C ILE A 44 1.80 -1.46 -7.38
N LEU A 45 0.48 -1.46 -7.57
CA LEU A 45 -0.43 -0.51 -6.92
C LEU A 45 -0.28 -0.53 -5.40
N TRP A 46 -0.32 -1.71 -4.78
CA TRP A 46 -0.21 -1.84 -3.32
C TRP A 46 1.20 -1.52 -2.80
N MET A 47 2.27 -1.74 -3.58
CA MET A 47 3.61 -1.25 -3.23
C MET A 47 3.64 0.28 -3.19
N PHE A 48 3.05 0.95 -4.18
CA PHE A 48 2.98 2.41 -4.20
C PHE A 48 2.15 2.95 -3.03
N LEU A 49 1.01 2.32 -2.73
CA LEU A 49 0.17 2.72 -1.59
C LEU A 49 0.90 2.57 -0.25
N LEU A 50 1.59 1.45 -0.05
CA LEU A 50 2.41 1.21 1.15
C LEU A 50 3.50 2.30 1.30
N PHE A 51 4.23 2.55 0.21
CA PHE A 51 5.27 3.57 0.21
C PHE A 51 4.71 4.97 0.49
N ALA A 52 3.60 5.33 -0.16
CA ALA A 52 2.94 6.62 0.02
C ALA A 52 2.46 6.81 1.47
N GLY A 53 1.88 5.77 2.11
CA GLY A 53 1.46 5.86 3.50
C GLY A 53 2.62 6.00 4.47
N MET A 54 3.74 5.32 4.21
CA MET A 54 4.99 5.50 4.99
C MET A 54 5.57 6.90 4.81
N LEU A 55 5.59 7.42 3.59
CA LEU A 55 6.05 8.77 3.30
C LEU A 55 5.15 9.82 3.98
N ALA A 56 3.83 9.65 3.92
CA ALA A 56 2.88 10.54 4.59
C ALA A 56 3.06 10.50 6.12
N ALA A 57 3.30 9.31 6.68
CA ALA A 57 3.61 9.17 8.11
C ALA A 57 4.91 9.88 8.47
N PHE A 58 5.96 9.73 7.64
CA PHE A 58 7.25 10.39 7.82
C PHE A 58 7.10 11.92 7.80
N ILE A 59 6.42 12.46 6.78
CA ILE A 59 6.15 13.90 6.66
C ILE A 59 5.34 14.41 7.85
N LYS A 60 4.32 13.66 8.30
CA LYS A 60 3.52 14.06 9.46
C LYS A 60 4.34 14.07 10.76
N LEU A 61 5.26 13.13 10.91
CA LEU A 61 6.08 12.99 12.12
C LEU A 61 7.23 14.00 12.17
N HIS A 62 7.84 14.32 11.02
CA HIS A 62 9.03 15.18 10.93
C HIS A 62 8.78 16.59 10.37
N GLY A 63 7.70 16.78 9.62
CA GLY A 63 7.33 18.08 9.04
C GLY A 63 6.73 19.07 10.04
N GLY A 64 6.29 18.60 11.22
CA GLY A 64 5.71 19.43 12.28
C GLY A 64 6.71 20.01 13.29
N LYS A 65 8.02 19.98 13.01
CA LYS A 65 9.09 20.53 13.87
C LYS A 65 10.01 21.49 13.12
N ARG A 66 9.44 22.33 12.27
CA ARG A 66 10.16 23.45 11.64
C ARG A 66 9.75 24.74 12.32
N ASP A 67 10.07 24.81 13.61
CA ASP A 67 9.88 26.00 14.41
C ASP A 67 11.30 26.55 14.63
N VAL A 68 11.77 27.32 13.65
CA VAL A 68 12.89 28.26 13.82
C VAL A 68 12.33 29.64 14.12
#